data_AF-A0A7X7B9P1-F1
#
_entry.id   AF-A0A7X7B9P1-F1
#
_cell.length_a   1.000
_cell.length_b   1.000
_cell.length_c   1.000
_cell.angle_alpha   90.00
_cell.angle_beta   90.00
_cell.angle_gamma   90.00
#
_symmetry.space_group_name_H-M   'P 1'
#
loop_
_entity.id
_entity.type
_entity.pdbx_description
1 polymer ?
#
loop_
_entity_poly.entity_id
_entity_poly.type
_entity_poly.pdbx_seq_one_letter_code
_entity_poly.pdbx_strand_id
1 'polypeptide(L)'
;MFNLIQVYWIVAFIFALIVAVFAIQNAEVVNIRFLRWQFESISLVLVIIGSAAVGAFLFFILGTIKQVTMTLRLKEAEGKIRKLESQLAELQQQQQKEEAATEEQVRDAVE
;
A
#
# COMPACT_ATOMS: atom_id res chain seq x y z
N MET A 1 -18.12 -22.38 10.90
CA MET A 1 -16.84 -22.41 10.16
C MET A 1 -16.09 -21.15 10.56
N PHE A 2 -14.93 -21.28 11.21
CA PHE A 2 -14.17 -20.11 11.69
C PHE A 2 -13.54 -19.36 10.50
N ASN A 3 -13.64 -18.03 10.51
CA ASN A 3 -13.05 -17.18 9.47
C ASN A 3 -11.53 -17.05 9.68
N LEU A 4 -10.75 -17.05 8.60
CA LEU A 4 -9.28 -16.94 8.65
C LEU A 4 -8.81 -15.70 9.43
N ILE A 5 -9.54 -14.59 9.27
CA ILE A 5 -9.31 -13.34 10.02
C ILE A 5 -9.52 -13.55 11.52
N GLN A 6 -10.56 -14.29 11.91
CA GLN A 6 -10.83 -14.59 13.32
C GLN A 6 -9.73 -15.48 13.92
N VAL A 7 -9.27 -16.49 13.18
CA VAL A 7 -8.14 -17.34 13.59
C VAL A 7 -6.87 -16.49 13.77
N TYR A 8 -6.58 -15.58 12.85
CA TYR A 8 -5.44 -14.66 12.96
C TYR A 8 -5.49 -13.84 14.25
N TRP A 9 -6.63 -13.22 14.56
CA TRP A 9 -6.78 -12.43 15.79
C TRP A 9 -6.66 -13.26 17.06
N ILE A 10 -7.20 -14.49 17.06
CA ILE A 10 -7.08 -15.41 18.19
C ILE A 10 -5.60 -15.78 18.42
N VAL A 11 -4.88 -16.14 17.36
CA VAL A 11 -3.45 -16.47 17.44
C VAL A 11 -2.62 -15.26 17.89
N ALA A 12 -2.90 -14.08 17.34
CA ALA A 12 -2.24 -12.83 17.74
C ALA A 12 -2.48 -12.49 19.21
N PHE A 13 -3.71 -12.71 19.71
CA PHE A 13 -4.04 -12.48 21.11
C PHE A 13 -3.31 -13.47 22.03
N ILE A 14 -3.28 -14.76 21.69
CA ILE A 14 -2.51 -15.76 22.46
C ILE A 14 -1.02 -15.40 22.48
N PHE A 15 -0.46 -14.98 21.35
CA PHE A 15 0.92 -14.52 21.28
C PHE A 15 1.16 -13.30 22.17
N ALA A 16 0.25 -12.32 22.17
CA ALA A 16 0.34 -11.15 23.05
C ALA A 16 0.32 -11.52 24.54
N LEU A 17 -0.48 -12.52 24.94
CA LEU A 17 -0.46 -13.04 26.31
C LEU A 17 0.87 -13.70 26.66
N ILE A 18 1.46 -14.47 25.75
CA ILE A 18 2.80 -15.07 25.95
C ILE A 18 3.85 -13.98 26.15
N VAL A 19 3.82 -12.93 25.32
CA VAL A 19 4.72 -11.77 25.46
C VAL A 19 4.50 -11.04 26.78
N ALA A 20 3.25 -10.88 27.22
CA ALA A 20 2.94 -10.25 28.51
C ALA A 20 3.47 -11.08 29.70
N VAL A 21 3.33 -12.40 29.67
CA VAL A 21 3.89 -13.30 30.69
C VAL A 21 5.42 -13.23 30.67
N PHE A 22 6.03 -13.26 29.50
CA PHE A 22 7.48 -13.07 29.33
C PHE A 22 7.94 -11.73 29.93
N ALA A 23 7.17 -10.66 29.71
CA ALA A 23 7.47 -9.33 30.24
C ALA A 23 7.46 -9.29 31.77
N ILE A 24 6.46 -9.90 32.39
CA ILE A 24 6.33 -9.96 33.86
C ILE A 24 7.46 -10.80 34.47
N GLN A 25 7.78 -11.94 33.87
CA GLN A 25 8.81 -12.86 34.39
C GLN A 25 10.23 -12.31 34.22
N ASN A 26 10.48 -11.51 33.18
CA ASN A 26 11.80 -10.95 32.85
C ASN A 26 11.82 -9.43 33.07
N ALA A 27 11.13 -8.96 34.11
CA ALA A 27 11.07 -7.55 34.49
C ALA A 27 12.37 -7.06 35.18
N GLU A 28 13.52 -7.43 34.61
CA GLU A 28 14.81 -6.93 35.05
C GLU A 28 14.93 -5.44 34.75
N VAL A 29 15.50 -4.70 35.69
CA VAL A 29 15.76 -3.27 35.56
C VAL A 29 17.14 -3.04 34.97
N VAL A 30 17.24 -2.11 34.03
CA VAL A 30 18.49 -1.74 33.37
C VAL A 30 18.65 -0.23 33.33
N ASN A 31 19.91 0.22 33.41
CA ASN A 31 20.28 1.60 33.25
C ASN A 31 20.71 1.84 31.80
N ILE A 32 20.07 2.78 31.12
CA ILE A 32 20.29 3.07 29.70
C ILE A 32 20.96 4.41 29.58
N ARG A 33 22.10 4.44 28.90
CA ARG A 33 22.77 5.69 28.50
C ARG A 33 22.70 5.79 26.98
N PHE A 34 21.88 6.72 26.48
CA PHE A 34 21.67 6.92 25.06
C PHE A 34 22.07 8.34 24.65
N LEU A 35 23.23 8.48 24.00
CA LEU A 35 23.87 9.76 23.69
C LEU A 35 24.00 10.65 24.95
N ARG A 36 23.12 11.64 25.12
CA ARG A 36 23.10 12.54 26.30
C ARG A 36 22.02 12.18 27.31
N TRP A 37 21.10 11.28 26.97
CA TRP A 37 20.03 10.85 27.86
C TRP A 37 20.50 9.69 28.73
N GLN A 38 20.06 9.72 29.98
CA GLN A 38 20.32 8.68 30.95
C GLN A 38 18.98 8.34 31.58
N PHE A 39 18.63 7.06 31.53
CA PHE A 39 17.42 6.53 32.11
C PHE A 39 17.81 5.45 33.11
N GLU A 40 17.38 5.61 34.35
CA GLU A 40 17.70 4.70 35.42
C GLU A 40 16.49 3.86 35.80
N SER A 41 16.73 2.62 36.22
CA SER A 41 15.70 1.71 36.73
C SER A 41 14.53 1.45 35.77
N ILE A 42 14.76 1.47 34.45
CA ILE A 42 13.75 1.10 33.46
C ILE A 42 13.74 -0.41 33.26
N SER A 43 12.56 -1.01 33.15
CA SER A 43 12.43 -2.43 32.80
C SER A 43 12.96 -2.70 31.39
N LEU A 44 13.87 -3.67 31.24
CA LEU A 44 14.47 -4.09 29.98
C LEU A 44 13.42 -4.36 28.89
N VAL A 45 12.30 -4.99 29.27
CA VAL A 45 11.23 -5.34 28.33
C VAL A 45 10.56 -4.09 27.76
N LEU A 46 10.41 -3.05 28.59
CA LEU A 46 9.85 -1.76 28.15
C LEU A 46 10.75 -1.11 27.10
N VAL A 47 12.07 -1.27 27.22
CA VAL A 47 13.05 -0.82 26.23
C VAL A 47 12.90 -1.58 24.92
N ILE A 48 12.80 -2.91 24.99
CA ILE A 48 12.67 -3.77 23.80
C ILE A 48 11.37 -3.47 23.06
N ILE A 49 10.23 -3.47 23.76
CA ILE A 49 8.93 -3.20 23.18
C ILE A 49 8.86 -1.76 22.65
N GLY A 50 9.36 -0.79 23.42
CA GLY A 50 9.39 0.61 23.00
C GLY A 50 10.23 0.82 21.73
N SER A 51 11.43 0.23 21.68
CA SER A 51 12.31 0.33 20.50
C SER A 51 11.70 -0.36 19.28
N ALA A 52 11.12 -1.55 19.47
CA ALA A 52 10.43 -2.27 18.41
C ALA A 52 9.20 -1.51 17.90
N ALA A 53 8.42 -0.90 18.80
CA ALA A 53 7.24 -0.09 18.45
C ALA A 53 7.63 1.15 17.64
N VAL A 54 8.70 1.86 18.03
CA VAL A 54 9.24 2.99 17.24
C VAL A 54 9.68 2.51 15.86
N GLY A 55 10.43 1.40 15.78
CA GLY A 55 10.81 0.81 14.50
C GLY A 55 9.62 0.47 13.61
N ALA A 56 8.62 -0.23 14.16
CA ALA A 56 7.38 -0.58 13.46
C ALA A 56 6.61 0.66 12.99
N PHE A 57 6.57 1.72 13.80
CA PHE A 57 5.95 2.98 13.44
C PHE A 57 6.66 3.67 12.28
N LEU A 58 8.00 3.68 12.27
CA LEU A 58 8.78 4.18 11.14
C LEU A 58 8.50 3.36 9.86
N PHE A 59 8.51 2.03 9.96
CA PHE A 59 8.17 1.17 8.81
C PHE A 59 6.75 1.39 8.31
N PHE A 60 5.80 1.61 9.22
CA PHE A 60 4.42 1.95 8.87
C PHE A 60 4.37 3.23 8.03
N ILE A 61 5.01 4.32 8.48
CA ILE A 61 5.06 5.59 7.75
C ILE A 61 5.67 5.40 6.35
N LEU A 62 6.82 4.72 6.26
CA LEU A 62 7.49 4.46 4.98
C LEU A 62 6.60 3.61 4.05
N GLY A 63 5.93 2.60 4.61
CA GLY A 63 4.96 1.77 3.91
C GLY A 63 3.77 2.58 3.37
N THR A 64 3.21 3.47 4.18
CA THR A 64 2.10 4.34 3.78
C THR A 64 2.51 5.28 2.65
N ILE A 65 3.68 5.92 2.73
CA ILE A 65 4.18 6.80 1.65
C ILE A 65 4.32 6.03 0.34
N LYS A 66 4.92 4.82 0.40
CA LYS A 66 5.04 3.95 -0.77
C LYS A 66 3.67 3.58 -1.34
N GLN A 67 2.74 3.19 -0.49
CA GLN A 67 1.39 2.80 -0.89
C GLN A 67 0.64 3.95 -1.56
N VAL A 68 0.67 5.16 -0.98
CA VAL A 68 0.05 6.36 -1.58
C VAL A 68 0.64 6.66 -2.94
N THR A 69 1.97 6.62 -3.07
CA THR A 69 2.65 6.84 -4.36
C THR A 69 2.20 5.82 -5.39
N MET A 70 2.06 4.56 -5.00
CA MET A 70 1.63 3.48 -5.88
C MET A 70 0.17 3.65 -6.31
N THR A 71 -0.71 4.06 -5.40
CA THR A 71 -2.11 4.39 -5.71
C THR A 71 -2.22 5.58 -6.67
N LEU A 72 -1.40 6.61 -6.52
CA LEU A 72 -1.38 7.75 -7.44
C LEU A 72 -0.92 7.34 -8.84
N ARG A 73 0.16 6.54 -8.93
CA ARG A 73 0.64 6.00 -10.21
C ARG A 73 -0.39 5.11 -10.88
N LEU A 74 -1.13 4.32 -10.11
CA LEU A 74 -2.22 3.49 -10.63
C LEU A 74 -3.32 4.35 -11.25
N LYS A 75 -3.76 5.39 -10.55
CA LYS A 75 -4.76 6.34 -11.07
C LYS A 75 -4.27 7.06 -12.33
N GLU A 76 -2.99 7.45 -12.38
CA GLU A 76 -2.40 8.07 -13.56
C GLU A 76 -2.36 7.10 -14.76
N ALA A 77 -1.97 5.85 -14.52
CA ALA A 77 -1.97 4.81 -15.55
C ALA A 77 -3.38 4.53 -16.08
N GLU A 78 -4.37 4.38 -15.20
CA GLU A 78 -5.79 4.22 -15.59
C GLU A 78 -6.32 5.43 -16.38
N GLY A 79 -5.89 6.65 -16.02
CA GLY A 79 -6.22 7.86 -16.77
C GLY A 79 -5.65 7.85 -18.19
N LYS A 80 -4.39 7.40 -18.35
CA LYS A 80 -3.74 7.24 -19.66
C LYS A 80 -4.44 6.19 -20.51
N ILE A 81 -4.82 5.06 -19.92
CA ILE A 81 -5.58 4.00 -20.61
C ILE A 81 -6.88 4.57 -21.18
N ARG A 82 -7.70 5.24 -20.34
CA ARG A 82 -8.95 5.86 -20.79
C ARG A 82 -8.77 6.87 -21.93
N LYS A 83 -7.72 7.69 -21.86
CA LYS A 83 -7.42 8.66 -22.92
C LYS A 83 -7.04 7.98 -24.23
N LEU A 84 -6.18 6.95 -24.15
CA LEU A 84 -5.77 6.18 -25.33
C LEU A 84 -6.95 5.43 -25.95
N GLU A 85 -7.86 4.88 -25.13
CA GLU A 85 -9.10 4.23 -25.59
C GLU A 85 -10.02 5.22 -26.32
N SER A 86 -10.19 6.45 -25.81
CA SER A 86 -10.97 7.49 -26.51
C SER A 86 -10.34 7.91 -27.83
N GLN A 87 -9.01 8.09 -27.86
CA GLN A 87 -8.30 8.45 -29.09
C GLN A 87 -8.39 7.35 -30.15
N LEU A 88 -8.32 6.08 -29.74
CA LEU A 88 -8.54 4.95 -30.64
C LEU A 88 -9.95 4.97 -31.23
N ALA A 89 -10.97 5.19 -30.40
CA ALA A 89 -12.35 5.24 -30.87
C ALA A 89 -12.59 6.41 -31.85
N GLU A 90 -12.02 7.59 -31.57
CA GLU A 90 -12.11 8.76 -32.45
C GLU A 90 -11.41 8.52 -33.80
N LEU A 91 -10.20 7.96 -33.79
CA LEU A 91 -9.45 7.64 -35.01
C LEU A 91 -10.18 6.59 -35.86
N GLN A 92 -10.74 5.55 -35.25
CA GLN A 92 -11.55 4.56 -35.96
C GLN A 92 -12.78 5.18 -36.60
N GLN A 93 -13.44 6.12 -35.92
CA GLN A 93 -14.59 6.82 -36.48
C GLN A 93 -14.19 7.75 -37.64
N GLN A 94 -13.02 8.39 -37.57
CA GLN A 94 -12.51 9.22 -38.67
C GLN A 94 -12.17 8.37 -39.89
N GLN A 95 -11.51 7.23 -39.71
CA GLN A 95 -11.21 6.29 -40.80
C GLN A 95 -12.48 5.79 -41.49
N GLN A 96 -13.51 5.40 -40.73
CA GLN A 96 -14.79 4.98 -41.31
C GLN A 96 -15.47 6.11 -42.11
N LYS A 97 -15.35 7.36 -41.67
CA LYS A 97 -15.92 8.51 -42.40
C LYS A 97 -15.13 8.81 -43.69
N GLU A 98 -13.80 8.70 -43.66
CA GLU A 98 -12.95 8.84 -44.84
C GLU A 98 -13.21 7.72 -45.86
N GLU A 99 -13.34 6.48 -45.40
CA GLU A 99 -13.67 5.33 -46.25
C GLU A 99 -15.05 5.51 -46.90
N ALA A 100 -16.08 5.91 -46.13
CA ALA A 100 -17.42 6.16 -46.65
C ALA A 100 -17.45 7.32 -47.66
N ALA A 101 -16.73 8.41 -47.41
CA ALA A 101 -16.63 9.55 -48.32
C ALA A 101 -15.88 9.18 -49.62
N THR A 102 -14.89 8.30 -49.53
CA THR A 102 -14.15 7.79 -50.70
C THR A 102 -15.03 6.86 -51.53
N GLU A 103 -15.81 5.97 -50.90
CA GLU A 103 -16.76 5.10 -51.61
C GLU A 103 -17.89 5.89 -52.31
N GLU A 104 -18.38 6.96 -51.69
CA GLU A 104 -19.40 7.85 -52.27
C GLU A 104 -18.84 8.62 -53.49
N GLN A 105 -17.63 9.18 -53.39
CA GLN A 105 -16.95 9.83 -54.51
C GLN A 105 -16.64 8.90 -55.68
N VAL A 106 -16.31 7.63 -55.41
CA VAL A 106 -16.06 6.63 -56.46
C VAL A 106 -17.35 6.22 -57.16
N ARG A 107 -18.48 6.14 -56.44
CA ARG A 107 -19.79 5.88 -57.05
C ARG A 107 -20.23 7.00 -57.98
N ASP A 108 -20.12 8.25 -57.54
CA ASP A 108 -20.51 9.43 -58.33
C ASP A 108 -19.66 9.63 -59.59
N ALA A 109 -18.43 9.08 -59.64
CA ALA A 109 -17.55 9.16 -60.81
C ALA A 109 -17.80 8.06 -61.85
N VAL A 110 -18.59 7.03 -61.52
CA VAL A 110 -18.86 5.86 -62.38
C VAL A 110 -20.27 5.90 -62.99
N GLU A 111 -21.19 6.70 -62.45
CA GLU A 111 -22.47 7.10 -63.10
C GLU A 111 -22.29 8.20 -64.16
#